data_AF-A0A5C6M243-F1
#
_entry.id   AF-A0A5C6M243-F1
#
_cell.length_a   1.000
_cell.length_b   1.000
_cell.length_c   1.000
_cell.angle_alpha   90.00
_cell.angle_beta   90.00
_cell.angle_gamma   90.00
#
_symmetry.space_group_name_H-M   'P 1'
#
loop_
_entity.id
_entity.type
_entity.pdbx_description
1 polymer ?
#
loop_
_entity_poly.entity_id
_entity_poly.type
_entity_poly.pdbx_seq_one_letter_code
_entity_poly.pdbx_strand_id
1 'polypeptide(L)'
;MANVHTLFDPATSTLTYVVYDEKTRDCVVIDPVLDFDPPSGKITTQSFEKLATFIDSEKLRPLFVFETHAHADHLSSSQLVKRRYPDVKVTIGSRICEVQKTFKSIFNLPDSFATDGRQFDRLLKDEETIKAGSLSIRIIPTPGHTVACCCLLIEDMLFTGDALFMPDSGTGRCDFPGGSAKSLYQSISRRVYSL
;
A
#
# COMPACT_ATOMS: atom_id res chain seq x y z
N MET A 1 1.03 -7.55 -20.91
CA MET A 1 0.61 -8.42 -19.81
C MET A 1 1.51 -8.06 -18.67
N ALA A 2 0.91 -7.66 -17.56
CA ALA A 2 1.64 -7.27 -16.39
C ALA A 2 2.21 -8.53 -15.71
N ASN A 3 3.44 -8.43 -15.21
CA ASN A 3 4.08 -9.42 -14.37
C ASN A 3 4.13 -8.93 -12.94
N VAL A 4 4.23 -9.87 -12.00
CA VAL A 4 4.32 -9.59 -10.56
C VAL A 4 5.55 -10.25 -9.99
N HIS A 5 6.40 -9.45 -9.35
CA HIS A 5 7.45 -9.93 -8.46
C HIS A 5 7.05 -9.65 -7.01
N THR A 6 7.26 -10.62 -6.13
CA THR A 6 6.86 -10.55 -4.73
C THR A 6 8.07 -10.69 -3.82
N LEU A 7 8.19 -9.79 -2.85
CA LEU A 7 9.23 -9.78 -1.82
C LEU A 7 8.56 -10.01 -0.47
N PHE A 8 8.87 -11.13 0.17
CA PHE A 8 8.39 -11.46 1.50
C PHE A 8 9.37 -10.96 2.57
N ASP A 9 8.87 -10.17 3.52
CA ASP A 9 9.60 -9.83 4.74
C ASP A 9 9.23 -10.78 5.89
N PRO A 10 10.14 -11.65 6.35
CA PRO A 10 9.84 -12.61 7.41
C PRO A 10 9.64 -11.97 8.79
N ALA A 11 10.10 -10.74 9.03
CA ALA A 11 9.96 -10.09 10.32
C ALA A 11 8.52 -9.60 10.57
N THR A 12 7.87 -9.09 9.53
CA THR A 12 6.51 -8.53 9.60
C THR A 12 5.47 -9.41 8.91
N SER A 13 5.90 -10.42 8.17
CA SER A 13 5.08 -11.24 7.26
C SER A 13 4.48 -10.48 6.08
N THR A 14 4.99 -9.27 5.80
CA THR A 14 4.51 -8.42 4.71
C THR A 14 4.97 -8.91 3.35
N LEU A 15 4.09 -8.77 2.35
CA LEU A 15 4.39 -8.98 0.95
C LEU A 15 4.43 -7.64 0.23
N THR A 16 5.63 -7.22 -0.17
CA THR A 16 5.81 -6.09 -1.09
C THR A 16 5.72 -6.61 -2.52
N TYR A 17 4.94 -5.93 -3.37
CA TYR A 17 4.80 -6.32 -4.79
C TYR A 17 5.42 -5.29 -5.72
N VAL A 18 6.03 -5.78 -6.80
CA VAL A 18 6.39 -4.99 -7.98
C VAL A 18 5.59 -5.51 -9.16
N VAL A 19 4.68 -4.68 -9.68
CA VAL A 19 3.86 -5.01 -10.84
C VAL A 19 4.38 -4.22 -12.03
N TYR A 20 4.72 -4.90 -13.13
CA TYR A 20 5.42 -4.27 -14.25
C TYR A 20 5.02 -4.81 -15.61
N ASP A 21 5.07 -3.95 -16.62
CA ASP A 21 4.91 -4.35 -18.03
C ASP A 21 6.28 -4.69 -18.64
N GLU A 22 6.43 -5.91 -19.17
CA GLU A 22 7.68 -6.37 -19.81
C GLU A 22 8.13 -5.51 -20.99
N LYS A 23 7.17 -4.91 -21.71
CA LYS A 23 7.46 -4.18 -22.95
C LYS A 23 7.94 -2.77 -22.66
N THR A 24 7.17 -2.01 -21.87
CA THR A 24 7.49 -0.61 -21.55
C THR A 24 8.45 -0.48 -20.39
N ARG A 25 8.57 -1.53 -19.57
CA ARG A 25 9.28 -1.54 -18.28
C ARG A 25 8.68 -0.61 -17.24
N ASP A 26 7.49 -0.07 -17.50
CA ASP A 26 6.73 0.70 -16.51
C ASP A 26 6.34 -0.20 -15.34
N CYS A 27 6.57 0.26 -14.11
CA CYS A 27 6.20 -0.50 -12.93
C CYS A 27 5.57 0.36 -11.82
N VAL A 28 4.90 -0.34 -10.92
CA VAL A 28 4.38 0.19 -9.66
C VAL A 28 4.86 -0.70 -8.52
N VAL A 29 5.05 -0.09 -7.36
CA VAL A 29 5.40 -0.78 -6.11
C VAL A 29 4.21 -0.71 -5.17
N ILE A 30 3.91 -1.80 -4.47
CA ILE A 30 2.78 -1.89 -3.53
C ILE A 30 3.31 -2.33 -2.17
N ASP A 31 2.98 -1.56 -1.13
CA ASP A 31 3.28 -1.83 0.29
C ASP A 31 4.77 -2.14 0.58
N PRO A 32 5.71 -1.21 0.29
CA PRO A 32 7.14 -1.45 0.47
C PRO A 32 7.58 -1.33 1.94
N VAL A 33 8.37 -2.29 2.43
CA VAL A 33 8.81 -2.36 3.84
C VAL A 33 10.10 -1.55 4.12
N LEU A 34 10.12 -0.84 5.24
CA LEU A 34 11.31 -0.30 5.92
C LEU A 34 11.53 -1.11 7.20
N ASP A 35 12.70 -1.74 7.33
CA ASP A 35 12.97 -2.62 8.45
C ASP A 35 13.10 -1.83 9.75
N PHE A 36 12.44 -2.29 10.80
CA PHE A 36 12.49 -1.69 12.13
C PHE A 36 12.61 -2.77 13.18
N ASP A 37 13.56 -2.61 14.10
CA ASP A 37 13.75 -3.47 15.26
C ASP A 37 13.23 -2.75 16.52
N PRO A 38 12.00 -3.04 16.99
CA PRO A 38 11.38 -2.28 18.08
C PRO A 38 12.18 -2.27 19.40
N PRO A 39 12.78 -3.40 19.86
CA PRO A 39 13.61 -3.41 21.05
C PRO A 39 14.79 -2.43 21.02
N SER A 40 15.48 -2.28 19.88
CA SER A 40 16.63 -1.38 19.77
C SER A 40 16.29 -0.01 19.19
N GLY A 41 15.11 0.15 18.61
CA GLY A 41 14.71 1.33 17.85
C GLY A 41 15.48 1.50 16.53
N LYS A 42 16.21 0.47 16.08
CA LYS A 42 17.06 0.56 14.89
C LYS A 42 16.25 0.42 13.62
N ILE A 43 16.52 1.30 12.67
CA ILE A 43 16.02 1.22 11.30
C ILE A 43 17.12 0.65 10.40
N THR A 44 16.78 -0.31 9.53
CA THR A 44 17.65 -0.75 8.44
C THR A 44 16.90 -0.75 7.10
N THR A 45 17.64 -0.86 6.00
CA THR A 45 17.08 -0.74 4.64
C THR A 45 17.19 -2.03 3.83
N GLN A 46 17.41 -3.18 4.47
CA GLN A 46 17.65 -4.45 3.78
C GLN A 46 16.47 -4.84 2.86
N SER A 47 15.23 -4.70 3.32
CA SER A 47 14.05 -4.96 2.48
C SER A 47 13.95 -3.98 1.31
N PHE A 48 14.22 -2.70 1.56
CA PHE A 48 14.28 -1.68 0.51
C PHE A 48 15.40 -1.95 -0.53
N GLU A 49 16.61 -2.36 -0.10
CA GLU A 49 17.71 -2.63 -1.02
C GLU A 49 17.42 -3.83 -1.93
N LYS A 50 16.73 -4.88 -1.43
CA LYS A 50 16.26 -6.00 -2.25
C LYS A 50 15.28 -5.53 -3.32
N LEU A 51 14.32 -4.69 -2.94
CA LEU A 51 13.35 -4.08 -3.85
C LEU A 51 14.05 -3.24 -4.93
N ALA A 52 14.95 -2.34 -4.53
CA ALA A 52 15.68 -1.47 -5.44
C ALA A 52 16.60 -2.27 -6.39
N THR A 53 17.26 -3.30 -5.87
CA THR A 53 18.11 -4.19 -6.68
C THR A 53 17.29 -4.87 -7.79
N PHE A 54 16.10 -5.38 -7.47
CA PHE A 54 15.22 -5.99 -8.47
C PHE A 54 14.77 -4.97 -9.54
N ILE A 55 14.29 -3.79 -9.12
CA ILE A 55 13.88 -2.72 -10.04
C ILE A 55 15.04 -2.33 -10.97
N ASP A 56 16.24 -2.16 -10.42
CA ASP A 56 17.42 -1.75 -11.18
C ASP A 56 17.91 -2.85 -12.13
N SER A 57 17.94 -4.12 -11.68
CA SER A 57 18.40 -5.24 -12.50
C SER A 57 17.48 -5.52 -13.68
N GLU A 58 16.16 -5.40 -13.47
CA GLU A 58 15.14 -5.55 -14.50
C GLU A 58 14.94 -4.30 -15.36
N LYS A 59 15.68 -3.22 -15.06
CA LYS A 59 15.61 -1.91 -15.72
C LYS A 59 14.19 -1.35 -15.74
N LEU A 60 13.48 -1.53 -14.63
CA LEU A 60 12.10 -1.07 -14.48
C LEU A 60 12.07 0.43 -14.19
N ARG A 61 10.97 1.06 -14.60
CA ARG A 61 10.69 2.48 -14.40
C ARG A 61 9.52 2.63 -13.42
N PRO A 62 9.81 2.82 -12.12
CA PRO A 62 8.77 2.99 -11.12
C PRO A 62 8.07 4.33 -11.28
N LEU A 63 6.74 4.29 -11.41
CA LEU A 63 5.89 5.48 -11.62
C LEU A 63 5.06 5.83 -10.39
N PHE A 64 4.63 4.80 -9.66
CA PHE A 64 3.87 4.97 -8.43
C PHE A 64 4.31 3.98 -7.36
N VAL A 65 4.27 4.44 -6.12
CA VAL A 65 4.21 3.60 -4.92
C VAL A 65 2.78 3.68 -4.39
N PHE A 66 2.13 2.55 -4.22
CA PHE A 66 0.80 2.46 -3.62
C PHE A 66 0.90 1.89 -2.22
N GLU A 67 0.23 2.56 -1.29
CA GLU A 67 -0.11 1.99 0.02
C GLU A 67 -1.56 1.54 -0.03
N THR A 68 -1.82 0.26 0.21
CA THR A 68 -3.20 -0.27 0.27
C THR A 68 -3.96 0.32 1.45
N HIS A 69 -3.26 0.61 2.55
CA HIS A 69 -3.77 1.26 3.74
C HIS A 69 -2.65 1.88 4.57
N ALA A 70 -2.98 2.51 5.70
CA ALA A 70 -1.99 2.87 6.71
C ALA A 70 -1.66 1.63 7.56
N HIS A 71 -0.51 1.02 7.29
CA HIS A 71 -0.05 -0.21 7.93
C HIS A 71 0.20 -0.03 9.43
N ALA A 72 -0.04 -1.09 10.20
CA ALA A 72 0.13 -1.10 11.66
C ALA A 72 1.20 -2.10 12.14
N ASP A 73 1.68 -2.94 11.24
CA ASP A 73 2.61 -4.05 11.45
C ASP A 73 4.04 -3.72 10.98
N HIS A 74 4.20 -2.79 10.02
CA HIS A 74 5.50 -2.40 9.47
C HIS A 74 5.59 -0.90 9.17
N LEU A 75 6.82 -0.38 9.04
CA LEU A 75 7.07 0.97 8.53
C LEU A 75 7.19 0.92 7.01
N SER A 76 6.60 1.89 6.31
CA SER A 76 6.73 1.98 4.84
C SER A 76 8.09 2.56 4.42
N SER A 77 8.73 1.96 3.41
CA SER A 77 9.92 2.50 2.73
C SER A 77 9.59 3.35 1.50
N SER A 78 8.33 3.74 1.29
CA SER A 78 7.88 4.56 0.14
C SER A 78 8.70 5.84 -0.08
N GLN A 79 9.14 6.50 1.01
CA GLN A 79 9.97 7.70 0.93
C GLN A 79 11.41 7.41 0.50
N LEU A 80 11.93 6.20 0.78
CA LEU A 80 13.23 5.74 0.26
C LEU A 80 13.12 5.42 -1.23
N VAL A 81 12.04 4.75 -1.65
CA VAL A 81 11.73 4.51 -3.07
C VAL A 81 11.68 5.84 -3.82
N LYS A 82 10.96 6.84 -3.29
CA LYS A 82 10.91 8.18 -3.87
C LYS A 82 12.26 8.88 -3.95
N ARG A 83 13.11 8.70 -2.94
CA ARG A 83 14.47 9.26 -2.95
C ARG A 83 15.35 8.61 -4.01
N ARG A 84 15.22 7.30 -4.22
CA ARG A 84 16.00 6.52 -5.20
C ARG A 84 15.51 6.74 -6.64
N TYR A 85 14.21 6.97 -6.80
CA TYR A 85 13.53 7.17 -8.09
C TYR A 85 12.70 8.47 -8.06
N PRO A 86 13.31 9.64 -8.33
CA PRO A 86 12.67 10.95 -8.09
C PRO A 86 11.35 11.20 -8.83
N ASP A 87 11.11 10.50 -9.95
CA ASP A 87 9.88 10.65 -10.75
C ASP A 87 8.69 9.83 -10.22
N VAL A 88 8.92 8.93 -9.25
CA VAL A 88 7.86 8.11 -8.65
C VAL A 88 6.97 8.96 -7.75
N LYS A 89 5.66 8.66 -7.74
CA LYS A 89 4.69 9.32 -6.86
C LYS A 89 4.21 8.36 -5.78
N VAL A 90 4.25 8.79 -4.52
CA VAL A 90 3.70 8.02 -3.40
C VAL A 90 2.21 8.31 -3.28
N THR A 91 1.40 7.25 -3.24
CA THR A 91 -0.07 7.30 -3.28
C THR A 91 -0.71 6.48 -2.19
N ILE A 92 -1.89 6.93 -1.76
CA ILE A 92 -2.73 6.24 -0.78
C ILE A 92 -4.19 6.68 -0.96
N GLY A 93 -5.14 5.86 -0.49
CA GLY A 93 -6.56 6.22 -0.42
C GLY A 93 -6.82 7.58 0.24
N SER A 94 -7.68 8.41 -0.34
CA SER A 94 -8.03 9.76 0.15
C SER A 94 -8.61 9.78 1.56
N ARG A 95 -9.15 8.65 2.03
CA ARG A 95 -9.61 8.45 3.40
C ARG A 95 -8.48 8.35 4.43
N ILE A 96 -7.21 8.38 4.01
CA ILE A 96 -6.05 8.53 4.91
C ILE A 96 -6.18 9.73 5.85
N CYS A 97 -6.87 10.79 5.42
CA CYS A 97 -7.13 11.97 6.23
C CYS A 97 -7.91 11.64 7.52
N GLU A 98 -8.81 10.64 7.49
CA GLU A 98 -9.54 10.17 8.69
C GLU A 98 -8.60 9.49 9.68
N VAL A 99 -7.68 8.66 9.17
CA VAL A 99 -6.64 7.98 9.96
C VAL A 99 -5.68 9.02 10.56
N GLN A 100 -5.21 9.98 9.76
CA GLN A 100 -4.32 11.05 10.22
C GLN A 100 -4.95 11.88 11.35
N LYS A 101 -6.24 12.25 11.24
CA LYS A 101 -6.95 12.96 12.32
C LYS A 101 -7.01 12.15 13.60
N THR A 102 -7.31 10.86 13.48
CA THR A 102 -7.40 9.95 14.63
C THR A 102 -6.05 9.82 15.34
N PHE A 103 -5.01 9.49 14.59
CA PHE A 103 -3.68 9.26 15.16
C PHE A 103 -2.94 10.53 15.56
N LYS A 104 -3.25 11.71 14.97
CA LYS A 104 -2.77 13.00 15.46
C LYS A 104 -3.13 13.19 16.94
N SER A 105 -4.36 12.87 17.32
CA SER A 105 -4.81 12.95 18.71
C SER A 105 -4.14 11.90 19.59
N ILE A 106 -4.06 10.64 19.12
CA ILE A 106 -3.50 9.52 19.92
C ILE A 106 -2.03 9.77 20.26
N PHE A 107 -1.24 10.22 19.29
CA PHE A 107 0.19 10.47 19.47
C PHE A 107 0.51 11.88 19.99
N ASN A 108 -0.51 12.70 20.29
CA ASN A 108 -0.33 14.09 20.72
C ASN A 108 0.60 14.89 19.77
N LEU A 109 0.41 14.73 18.46
CA LEU A 109 1.23 15.41 17.45
C LEU A 109 0.89 16.91 17.42
N PRO A 110 1.88 17.76 17.10
CA PRO A 110 1.70 19.21 17.13
C PRO A 110 0.65 19.69 16.11
N ASP A 111 0.11 20.89 16.33
CA ASP A 111 -0.87 21.50 15.43
C ASP A 111 -0.36 21.65 13.99
N SER A 112 0.95 21.84 13.84
CA SER A 112 1.66 21.89 12.56
C SER A 112 1.61 20.58 11.75
N PHE A 113 1.28 19.44 12.39
CA PHE A 113 1.07 18.19 11.67
C PHE A 113 -0.25 18.24 10.88
N ALA A 114 -0.13 18.26 9.55
CA ALA A 114 -1.26 18.28 8.63
C ALA A 114 -1.98 16.93 8.59
N THR A 115 -3.31 16.96 8.49
CA THR A 115 -4.17 15.77 8.43
C THR A 115 -5.03 15.74 7.16
N ASP A 116 -4.51 16.37 6.11
CA ASP A 116 -5.14 16.51 4.80
C ASP A 116 -4.42 15.69 3.71
N GLY A 117 -3.59 14.73 4.12
CA GLY A 117 -2.92 13.80 3.24
C GLY A 117 -1.80 14.41 2.39
N ARG A 118 -1.42 15.68 2.57
CA ARG A 118 -0.38 16.36 1.76
C ARG A 118 1.03 15.75 1.85
N GLN A 119 1.23 14.80 2.77
CA GLN A 119 2.45 14.01 2.89
C GLN A 119 2.59 13.01 1.72
N PHE A 120 1.50 12.69 1.03
CA PHE A 120 1.46 11.85 -0.16
C PHE A 120 1.40 12.73 -1.41
N ASP A 121 1.99 12.25 -2.52
CA ASP A 121 1.99 12.99 -3.78
C ASP A 121 0.62 13.03 -4.45
N ARG A 122 -0.19 11.99 -4.20
CA ARG A 122 -1.55 11.92 -4.72
C ARG A 122 -2.44 11.08 -3.81
N LEU A 123 -3.59 11.66 -3.49
CA LEU A 123 -4.68 10.97 -2.80
C LEU A 123 -5.59 10.29 -3.83
N LEU A 124 -5.91 9.03 -3.55
CA LEU A 124 -6.70 8.18 -4.43
C LEU A 124 -8.19 8.26 -4.08
N LYS A 125 -9.02 8.56 -5.07
CA LYS A 125 -10.47 8.56 -4.96
C LYS A 125 -11.00 7.14 -5.16
N ASP A 126 -12.04 6.82 -4.40
CA ASP A 126 -12.80 5.59 -4.56
C ASP A 126 -13.26 5.41 -6.01
N GLU A 127 -13.08 4.20 -6.55
CA GLU A 127 -13.45 3.81 -7.92
C GLU A 127 -12.66 4.50 -9.04
N GLU A 128 -11.66 5.34 -8.72
CA GLU A 128 -10.86 5.95 -9.79
C GLU A 128 -9.98 4.93 -10.50
N THR A 129 -9.71 5.16 -11.79
CA THR A 129 -8.69 4.42 -12.53
C THR A 129 -7.51 5.33 -12.83
N ILE A 130 -6.31 4.86 -12.52
CA ILE A 130 -5.05 5.56 -12.75
C ILE A 130 -4.25 4.84 -13.82
N LYS A 131 -3.56 5.63 -14.66
CA LYS A 131 -2.53 5.13 -15.55
C LYS A 131 -1.15 5.31 -14.94
N ALA A 132 -0.43 4.21 -14.82
CA ALA A 132 1.00 4.19 -14.54
C ALA A 132 1.71 3.73 -15.83
N GLY A 133 1.90 4.67 -16.75
CA GLY A 133 2.43 4.33 -18.07
C GLY A 133 1.45 3.44 -18.83
N SER A 134 1.89 2.25 -19.23
CA SER A 134 1.00 1.24 -19.85
C SER A 134 0.05 0.54 -18.87
N LEU A 135 0.33 0.56 -17.56
CA LEU A 135 -0.49 -0.11 -16.56
C LEU A 135 -1.75 0.69 -16.22
N SER A 136 -2.88 -0.01 -16.07
CA SER A 136 -4.16 0.54 -15.63
C SER A 136 -4.50 -0.01 -14.26
N ILE A 137 -4.68 0.87 -13.27
CA ILE A 137 -4.94 0.48 -11.88
C ILE A 137 -6.27 1.07 -11.46
N ARG A 138 -7.27 0.22 -11.18
CA ARG A 138 -8.55 0.64 -10.62
C ARG A 138 -8.52 0.51 -9.11
N ILE A 139 -8.90 1.57 -8.42
CA ILE A 139 -8.93 1.64 -6.95
C ILE A 139 -10.31 1.17 -6.48
N ILE A 140 -10.35 0.08 -5.72
CA ILE A 140 -11.59 -0.48 -5.20
C ILE A 140 -11.61 -0.22 -3.69
N PRO A 141 -12.47 0.67 -3.18
CA PRO A 141 -12.53 0.94 -1.75
C PRO A 141 -13.00 -0.31 -1.00
N THR A 142 -12.22 -0.74 -0.01
CA THR A 142 -12.50 -1.94 0.80
C THR A 142 -12.33 -1.66 2.29
N PRO A 143 -13.04 -0.64 2.84
CA PRO A 143 -12.94 -0.32 4.25
C PRO A 143 -13.43 -1.49 5.11
N GLY A 144 -12.84 -1.62 6.29
CA GLY A 144 -13.17 -2.70 7.21
C GLY A 144 -12.04 -2.97 8.19
N HIS A 145 -10.89 -3.40 7.67
CA HIS A 145 -9.67 -3.53 8.45
C HIS A 145 -9.22 -2.16 9.01
N THR A 146 -9.11 -1.17 8.12
CA THR A 146 -9.10 0.26 8.45
C THR A 146 -10.16 1.00 7.64
N VAL A 147 -10.41 2.27 7.98
CA VAL A 147 -11.31 3.14 7.19
C VAL A 147 -10.75 3.50 5.81
N ALA A 148 -9.43 3.41 5.62
CA ALA A 148 -8.74 3.87 4.42
C ALA A 148 -8.29 2.74 3.49
N CYS A 149 -8.61 1.48 3.81
CA CYS A 149 -8.24 0.34 2.99
C CYS A 149 -8.83 0.43 1.57
N CYS A 150 -8.01 0.08 0.59
CA CYS A 150 -8.41 -0.15 -0.78
C CYS A 150 -7.71 -1.38 -1.36
N CYS A 151 -8.37 -2.04 -2.31
CA CYS A 151 -7.74 -2.98 -3.20
C CYS A 151 -7.31 -2.28 -4.49
N LEU A 152 -6.26 -2.79 -5.12
CA LEU A 152 -5.76 -2.32 -6.41
C LEU A 152 -6.02 -3.40 -7.45
N LEU A 153 -6.84 -3.11 -8.46
CA LEU A 153 -7.09 -4.03 -9.57
C LEU A 153 -6.22 -3.62 -10.77
N ILE A 154 -5.32 -4.52 -11.18
CA ILE A 154 -4.41 -4.34 -12.31
C ILE A 154 -4.56 -5.54 -13.25
N GLU A 155 -5.07 -5.30 -14.46
CA GLU A 155 -5.50 -6.38 -15.36
C GLU A 155 -6.51 -7.31 -14.63
N ASP A 156 -6.20 -8.60 -14.49
CA ASP A 156 -6.99 -9.61 -13.76
C ASP A 156 -6.46 -9.90 -12.35
N MET A 157 -5.49 -9.12 -11.87
CA MET A 157 -4.86 -9.29 -10.56
C MET A 157 -5.38 -8.27 -9.55
N LEU A 158 -5.83 -8.75 -8.39
CA LEU A 158 -6.32 -7.92 -7.30
C LEU A 158 -5.37 -7.98 -6.10
N PHE A 159 -4.79 -6.83 -5.75
CA PHE A 159 -3.99 -6.67 -4.54
C PHE A 159 -4.91 -6.21 -3.42
N THR A 160 -5.17 -7.09 -2.45
CA THR A 160 -6.28 -6.92 -1.49
C THR A 160 -5.92 -6.14 -0.23
N GLY A 161 -4.63 -5.85 -0.03
CA GLY A 161 -4.13 -5.49 1.30
C GLY A 161 -4.63 -6.48 2.35
N ASP A 162 -4.94 -5.97 3.54
CA ASP A 162 -5.42 -6.78 4.67
C ASP A 162 -6.94 -7.05 4.64
N ALA A 163 -7.60 -6.89 3.50
CA ALA A 163 -9.02 -7.25 3.40
C ALA A 163 -9.24 -8.77 3.43
N LEU A 164 -8.43 -9.51 2.66
CA LEU A 164 -8.50 -10.96 2.51
C LEU A 164 -7.10 -11.56 2.64
N PHE A 165 -7.03 -12.70 3.33
CA PHE A 165 -5.83 -13.55 3.36
C PHE A 165 -6.08 -14.83 2.59
N MET A 166 -5.11 -15.74 2.65
CA MET A 166 -5.26 -17.09 2.11
C MET A 166 -6.50 -17.79 2.70
N PRO A 167 -7.17 -18.70 1.96
CA PRO A 167 -8.42 -19.31 2.39
C PRO A 167 -8.36 -20.02 3.75
N ASP A 168 -7.20 -20.53 4.15
CA ASP A 168 -6.94 -21.19 5.44
C ASP A 168 -6.70 -20.21 6.60
N SER A 169 -6.50 -18.93 6.29
CA SER A 169 -6.19 -17.86 7.25
C SER A 169 -7.37 -16.89 7.46
N GLY A 170 -8.19 -16.67 6.42
CA GLY A 170 -9.43 -15.88 6.52
C GLY A 170 -9.25 -14.40 6.15
N THR A 171 -9.48 -13.49 7.10
CA THR A 171 -9.59 -12.04 6.84
C THR A 171 -8.79 -11.21 7.84
N GLY A 172 -8.46 -9.96 7.49
CA GLY A 172 -7.85 -9.02 8.42
C GLY A 172 -8.73 -8.70 9.64
N ARG A 173 -8.08 -8.38 10.76
CA ARG A 173 -8.75 -7.90 11.99
C ARG A 173 -9.47 -6.57 11.76
N CYS A 174 -10.46 -6.23 12.58
CA CYS A 174 -11.32 -5.06 12.37
C CYS A 174 -11.47 -4.16 13.60
N ASP A 175 -10.52 -4.22 14.52
CA ASP A 175 -10.54 -3.54 15.82
C ASP A 175 -9.58 -2.35 15.91
N PHE A 176 -8.91 -1.98 14.81
CA PHE A 176 -8.24 -0.68 14.71
C PHE A 176 -9.24 0.48 14.83
N PRO A 177 -8.80 1.69 15.21
CA PRO A 177 -9.66 2.87 15.23
C PRO A 177 -10.39 3.07 13.89
N GLY A 178 -11.72 2.99 13.91
CA GLY A 178 -12.59 3.08 12.73
C GLY A 178 -12.75 1.77 11.93
N GLY A 179 -12.09 0.69 12.34
CA GLY A 179 -12.31 -0.65 11.81
C GLY A 179 -13.74 -1.14 12.06
N SER A 180 -14.24 -2.03 11.18
CA SER A 180 -15.59 -2.58 11.27
C SER A 180 -15.72 -3.91 10.52
N ALA A 181 -15.98 -5.00 11.25
CA ALA A 181 -16.21 -6.32 10.67
C ALA A 181 -17.41 -6.34 9.72
N LYS A 182 -18.45 -5.54 10.00
CA LYS A 182 -19.60 -5.38 9.11
C LYS A 182 -19.19 -4.73 7.79
N SER A 183 -18.39 -3.67 7.84
CA SER A 183 -17.86 -3.02 6.63
C SER A 183 -16.94 -3.97 5.87
N LEU A 184 -16.04 -4.69 6.56
CA LEU A 184 -15.13 -5.63 5.90
C LEU A 184 -15.90 -6.73 5.16
N TYR A 185 -16.89 -7.33 5.81
CA TYR A 185 -17.76 -8.33 5.18
C TYR A 185 -18.46 -7.78 3.93
N GLN A 186 -18.97 -6.55 3.98
CA GLN A 186 -19.60 -5.91 2.82
C GLN A 186 -18.61 -5.60 1.71
N SER A 187 -17.41 -5.12 2.05
CA SER A 187 -16.31 -4.89 1.09
C SER A 187 -15.93 -6.18 0.36
N ILE A 188 -15.76 -7.28 1.09
CA ILE A 188 -15.42 -8.58 0.49
C ILE A 188 -16.58 -9.10 -0.36
N SER A 189 -17.77 -9.25 0.23
CA SER A 189 -18.90 -9.94 -0.43
C SER A 189 -19.50 -9.18 -1.61
N ARG A 190 -19.49 -7.84 -1.58
CA ARG A 190 -20.19 -7.01 -2.58
C ARG A 190 -19.27 -6.26 -3.53
N ARG A 191 -17.97 -6.23 -3.26
CA ARG A 191 -17.00 -5.52 -4.11
C ARG A 191 -15.90 -6.43 -4.60
N VAL A 192 -15.32 -7.27 -3.74
CA VAL A 192 -14.23 -8.17 -4.15
C VAL A 192 -14.75 -9.40 -4.88
N TYR A 193 -15.70 -10.14 -4.30
CA TYR A 193 -16.26 -11.35 -4.92
C TYR A 193 -17.20 -11.10 -6.11
N SER A 194 -17.46 -9.83 -6.44
CA SER A 194 -18.31 -9.43 -7.56
C SER A 194 -17.55 -8.90 -8.77
N LEU A 195 -16.21 -8.93 -8.75
CA LEU A 195 -15.36 -8.49 -9.86
C LEU A 195 -15.36 -9.49 -11.02
#